data_AF-A0AAE0UAT8-F1
#
_entry.id   AF-A0AAE0UAT8-F1
#
_cell.length_a   1.000
_cell.length_b   1.000
_cell.length_c   1.000
_cell.angle_alpha   90.00
_cell.angle_beta   90.00
_cell.angle_gamma   90.00
#
_symmetry.space_group_name_H-M   'P 1'
#
loop_
_entity.id
_entity.type
_entity.pdbx_description
1 polymer ?
#
loop_
_entity_poly.entity_id
_entity_poly.type
_entity_poly.pdbx_seq_one_letter_code
_entity_poly.pdbx_strand_id
1 'polypeptide(L)'
;MGQFDWFSKIGATPQAVAVLNDQPILFTILVVVLIAVILQIVLLWYIHYATLKPEQRAAKAKKKSSKGGAAAGGGGDNKKAAPGGGR
;
A
#
# COMPACT_ATOMS: atom_id res chain seq x y z
N MET A 1 26.21 14.72 15.85
CA MET A 1 24.87 14.44 15.30
C MET A 1 25.09 13.90 13.91
N GLY A 2 24.98 12.58 13.75
CA GLY A 2 25.07 11.94 12.44
C GLY A 2 23.90 12.33 11.56
N GLN A 3 24.12 12.36 10.25
CA GLN A 3 23.10 12.70 9.25
C GLN A 3 21.85 11.80 9.36
N PHE A 4 22.04 10.57 9.85
CA PHE A 4 20.97 9.58 9.98
C PHE A 4 20.48 9.38 11.43
N ASP A 5 20.85 10.21 12.42
CA ASP A 5 20.42 10.04 13.82
C ASP A 5 18.89 10.12 14.02
N TRP A 6 18.18 10.76 13.09
CA TRP A 6 16.72 10.80 13.09
C TRP A 6 16.09 9.45 12.68
N PHE A 7 16.83 8.53 12.05
CA PHE A 7 16.34 7.17 11.76
C PHE A 7 16.00 6.41 13.06
N SER A 8 16.66 6.74 14.16
CA SER A 8 16.32 6.22 15.49
C SER A 8 14.89 6.61 15.92
N LYS A 9 14.37 7.76 15.46
CA LYS A 9 12.99 8.21 15.76
C LYS A 9 11.92 7.46 15.00
N ILE A 10 12.27 6.83 13.88
CA ILE A 10 11.37 5.99 13.08
C ILE A 10 11.57 4.49 13.39
N GLY A 11 12.35 4.17 14.44
CA GLY A 11 12.54 2.80 14.93
C GLY A 11 13.73 2.06 14.33
N ALA A 12 14.68 2.74 13.68
CA ALA A 12 15.91 2.09 13.23
C ALA A 12 16.78 1.70 14.43
N THR A 13 17.44 0.54 14.34
CA THR A 13 18.38 0.09 15.36
C THR A 13 19.60 1.01 15.39
N PRO A 14 20.23 1.24 16.57
CA PRO A 14 21.43 2.06 16.67
C PRO A 14 22.57 1.59 15.76
N GLN A 15 22.66 0.28 15.55
CA GLN A 15 23.62 -0.35 14.64
C GLN A 15 23.35 0.03 13.18
N ALA A 16 22.10 0.03 12.74
CA ALA A 16 21.74 0.46 11.40
C ALA A 16 22.07 1.95 11.19
N VAL A 17 21.79 2.79 12.19
CA VAL A 17 22.11 4.21 12.14
C VAL A 17 23.63 4.47 12.08
N ALA A 18 24.42 3.71 12.86
CA ALA A 18 25.88 3.78 12.80
C ALA A 18 26.41 3.39 11.42
N VAL A 19 25.95 2.27 10.85
CA VAL A 19 26.37 1.80 9.51
C VAL A 19 25.97 2.80 8.42
N LEU A 20 24.78 3.40 8.51
CA LEU A 20 24.35 4.43 7.56
C LEU A 20 25.19 5.71 7.67
N ASN A 21 25.57 6.10 8.89
CA ASN A 21 26.47 7.24 9.12
C ASN A 21 27.91 6.96 8.66
N ASP A 22 28.41 5.74 8.83
CA ASP A 22 29.76 5.33 8.40
C ASP A 22 29.87 5.22 6.87
N GLN A 23 28.79 4.81 6.21
CA GLN A 23 28.74 4.60 4.76
C GLN A 23 27.51 5.27 4.13
N PRO A 24 27.52 6.59 3.94
CA PRO A 24 26.37 7.32 3.41
C PRO A 24 25.92 6.87 2.02
N ILE A 25 26.84 6.32 1.21
CA ILE A 25 26.52 5.71 -0.10
C ILE A 25 25.64 4.46 0.04
N LEU A 26 25.76 3.70 1.13
CA LEU A 26 24.96 2.50 1.37
C LEU A 26 23.46 2.83 1.42
N PHE A 27 23.11 3.98 2.00
CA PHE A 27 21.73 4.47 2.00
C PHE A 27 21.19 4.68 0.58
N THR A 28 21.96 5.34 -0.29
CA THR A 28 21.57 5.58 -1.67
C THR A 28 21.37 4.27 -2.43
N ILE A 29 22.25 3.29 -2.24
CA ILE A 29 22.14 1.97 -2.85
C ILE A 29 20.84 1.28 -2.42
N LEU A 30 20.54 1.27 -1.11
CA LEU A 30 19.30 0.69 -0.58
C LEU A 30 18.05 1.32 -1.20
N VAL A 31 18.03 2.64 -1.37
CA VAL A 31 16.92 3.37 -2.01
C VAL A 31 16.81 3.01 -3.50
N VAL A 32 17.93 2.96 -4.23
CA VAL A 32 17.93 2.58 -5.66
C VAL A 32 17.44 1.16 -5.86
N VAL A 33 17.90 0.22 -5.03
CA VAL A 33 17.44 -1.18 -5.08
C VAL A 33 15.94 -1.27 -4.77
N LEU A 34 15.45 -0.55 -3.76
CA LEU A 34 14.02 -0.53 -3.44
C LEU A 34 13.17 -0.03 -4.62
N ILE A 35 13.60 1.06 -5.28
CA ILE A 35 12.91 1.60 -6.46
C ILE A 35 12.98 0.61 -7.62
N ALA A 36 14.14 0.00 -7.88
CA ALA A 36 14.30 -0.99 -8.94
C ALA A 36 13.38 -2.20 -8.73
N VAL A 37 13.27 -2.70 -7.50
CA VAL A 37 12.35 -3.80 -7.16
C VAL A 37 10.88 -3.39 -7.35
N ILE A 38 10.49 -2.19 -6.93
CA ILE A 38 9.12 -1.69 -7.14
C ILE A 38 8.81 -1.60 -8.65
N LEU A 39 9.73 -1.05 -9.45
CA LEU A 39 9.57 -0.97 -10.90
C LEU A 39 9.47 -2.36 -11.54
N GLN A 40 10.28 -3.33 -11.09
CA GLN A 40 10.17 -4.72 -11.53
C GLN A 40 8.80 -5.30 -11.21
N ILE A 41 8.30 -5.15 -9.98
CA ILE A 41 6.97 -5.65 -9.58
C ILE A 41 5.88 -5.05 -10.46
N VAL A 42 5.92 -3.74 -10.73
CA VAL A 42 4.95 -3.06 -11.61
C VAL A 42 5.05 -3.56 -13.04
N LEU A 43 6.26 -3.76 -13.56
CA LEU A 43 6.49 -4.31 -14.90
C LEU A 43 5.97 -5.74 -15.02
N LEU A 44 6.25 -6.59 -14.03
CA LEU A 44 5.73 -7.95 -13.92
C LEU A 44 4.19 -7.95 -13.85
N TRP A 45 3.59 -7.03 -13.11
CA TRP A 45 2.14 -6.87 -13.05
C TRP A 45 1.55 -6.45 -14.40
N TYR A 46 2.22 -5.53 -15.11
CA TYR A 46 1.82 -5.10 -16.44
C TYR A 46 1.91 -6.24 -17.45
N ILE A 47 3.01 -7.00 -17.47
CA ILE A 47 3.17 -8.17 -18.34
C ILE A 47 2.14 -9.24 -18.00
N HIS A 48 1.89 -9.49 -16.70
CA HIS A 48 0.85 -10.42 -16.27
C HIS A 48 -0.53 -9.97 -16.78
N TYR A 49 -0.86 -8.68 -16.66
CA TYR A 49 -2.10 -8.13 -17.19
C TYR A 49 -2.17 -8.25 -18.73
N ALA A 50 -1.06 -7.96 -19.43
CA ALA A 50 -0.95 -7.99 -20.88
C ALA A 50 -0.97 -9.41 -21.47
N THR A 51 -0.56 -10.42 -20.71
CA THR A 51 -0.55 -11.83 -21.15
C THR A 51 -1.79 -12.62 -20.73
N LEU A 52 -2.65 -12.08 -19.85
CA LEU A 52 -3.96 -12.67 -19.58
C LEU A 52 -4.78 -12.75 -20.88
N LYS A 53 -5.22 -13.97 -21.23
CA LYS A 53 -6.06 -14.27 -22.40
C LYS A 53 -7.26 -13.32 -22.47
N PRO A 54 -7.65 -12.85 -23.67
CA PRO A 54 -8.75 -11.89 -23.85
C PRO A 54 -10.07 -12.34 -23.20
N GLU A 55 -10.35 -13.65 -23.18
CA GLU A 55 -11.52 -14.24 -22.51
C GLU A 55 -11.54 -14.01 -20.98
N GLN A 56 -10.38 -14.07 -20.32
CA GLN A 56 -10.29 -13.84 -18.87
C GLN A 56 -10.39 -12.34 -18.51
N ARG A 57 -9.98 -11.45 -19.43
CA ARG A 57 -10.16 -10.01 -19.26
C ARG A 57 -11.62 -9.61 -19.32
N ALA A 58 -12.39 -10.18 -20.26
CA ALA A 58 -13.83 -9.96 -20.35
C ALA A 58 -14.57 -10.46 -19.10
N ALA A 59 -14.21 -11.64 -18.59
CA ALA A 59 -14.79 -12.18 -17.35
C ALA A 59 -14.46 -11.32 -16.11
N LYS A 60 -13.22 -10.82 -15.99
CA LYS A 60 -12.82 -9.94 -14.88
C LYS A 60 -13.42 -8.53 -15.01
N ALA A 61 -13.60 -8.00 -16.22
CA ALA A 61 -14.29 -6.73 -16.45
C ALA A 61 -15.78 -6.82 -16.08
N LYS A 62 -16.46 -7.91 -16.46
CA LYS A 62 -17.88 -8.17 -16.13
C LYS A 62 -18.08 -8.37 -14.63
N LYS A 63 -17.11 -8.96 -13.92
CA LYS A 63 -17.13 -9.12 -12.45
C LYS A 63 -16.81 -7.80 -11.71
N LYS A 64 -16.00 -6.91 -12.29
CA LYS A 64 -15.70 -5.59 -11.71
C LYS A 64 -16.86 -4.61 -11.91
N SER A 65 -17.58 -4.66 -13.04
CA SER A 65 -18.79 -3.85 -13.24
C SER A 65 -19.96 -4.26 -12.33
N SER A 66 -20.08 -5.55 -12.00
CA SER A 66 -21.11 -6.03 -11.06
C SER A 66 -20.77 -5.80 -9.59
N LYS A 67 -19.50 -5.51 -9.24
CA LYS A 67 -19.09 -5.13 -7.87
C LYS A 67 -18.88 -3.62 -7.67
N GLY A 68 -18.79 -2.84 -8.75
CA GLY A 68 -18.67 -1.38 -8.73
C GLY A 68 -19.99 -0.60 -8.63
N GLY A 69 -21.14 -1.29 -8.68
CA GLY A 69 -22.47 -0.67 -8.52
C GLY A 69 -22.99 -0.58 -7.08
N ALA A 70 -22.24 -1.09 -6.09
CA ALA A 70 -22.68 -1.16 -4.68
C ALA A 70 -21.77 -0.38 -3.72
N ALA A 71 -21.13 0.70 -4.19
CA ALA A 71 -20.33 1.59 -3.34
C ALA A 71 -20.65 3.08 -3.55
N ALA A 72 -21.85 3.39 -4.05
CA ALA A 72 -22.39 4.75 -4.06
C ALA A 72 -23.91 4.67 -3.76
N GLY A 73 -24.26 4.71 -2.48
CA GLY A 73 -25.65 4.85 -2.04
C GLY A 73 -26.03 3.89 -0.91
N GLY A 74 -26.13 4.43 0.31
CA GLY A 74 -26.90 3.79 1.38
C GLY A 74 -26.12 3.27 2.58
N GLY A 75 -25.27 4.09 3.22
CA GLY A 75 -25.26 4.08 4.68
C GLY A 75 -26.49 4.89 5.10
N GLY A 76 -27.48 4.39 5.83
CA GLY A 76 -27.39 3.46 6.95
C GLY A 76 -27.71 4.21 8.24
N ASP A 77 -28.73 5.08 8.25
CA ASP A 77 -29.20 5.74 9.47
C ASP A 77 -29.97 4.72 10.32
N ASN A 78 -29.26 4.20 11.33
CA ASN A 78 -29.78 3.36 12.40
C ASN A 78 -30.98 4.03 13.07
N LYS A 79 -32.19 3.67 12.64
CA LYS A 79 -33.39 3.88 13.43
C LYS A 79 -33.52 2.71 14.41
N LYS A 80 -33.55 3.05 15.70
CA LYS A 80 -34.10 2.28 16.84
C LYS A 80 -33.09 1.58 17.76
N ALA A 81 -32.76 2.23 18.89
CA ALA A 81 -32.93 1.65 20.23
C ALA A 81 -32.51 2.64 21.34
N ALA A 82 -33.47 3.34 21.93
CA ALA A 82 -33.42 3.75 23.33
C ALA A 82 -34.85 4.05 23.81
N PRO A 83 -35.50 3.16 24.59
CA PRO A 83 -36.61 3.58 25.43
C PRO A 83 -36.00 4.31 26.63
N GLY A 84 -35.91 5.64 26.55
CA GLY A 84 -35.67 6.48 27.71
C GLY A 84 -36.84 6.34 28.67
N GLY A 85 -36.55 5.84 29.88
CA GLY A 85 -37.43 6.02 31.02
C GLY A 85 -37.49 7.50 31.40
N GLY A 86 -38.66 7.94 31.87
CA GLY A 86 -38.84 9.26 32.44
C GLY A 86 -40.16 9.92 32.06
N ARG A 87 -41.25 9.46 32.67
CA ARG A 87 -42.06 10.22 33.63
C ARG A 87 -43.27 9.40 34.06
#